data_AF-W2WM66-F1
#
_entry.id   AF-W2WM66-F1
#
_cell.length_a   1.000
_cell.length_b   1.000
_cell.length_c   1.000
_cell.angle_alpha   90.00
_cell.angle_beta   90.00
_cell.angle_gamma   90.00
#
_symmetry.space_group_name_H-M   'P 1'
#
loop_
_entity.id
_entity.type
_entity.pdbx_description
1 polymer ?
#
loop_
_entity_poly.entity_id
_entity_poly.type
_entity_poly.pdbx_seq_one_letter_code
_entity_poly.pdbx_strand_id
1 'polypeptide(L)'
;MTHWAMWKCFIAVYALFSATAASKAPYSTKSSILPWVDVDTPENAHTHKSSRGQTWSLVMSDEFNQEGRTFEAGADHLWTAIEKPDGVNAALEIYSINMTST
;
A
#
# COMPACT_ATOMS: atom_id res chain seq x y z
N MET A 1 -40.19 52.48 14.46
CA MET A 1 -38.74 52.24 14.61
C MET A 1 -38.53 50.77 14.93
N THR A 2 -38.60 49.91 13.92
CA THR A 2 -38.40 48.46 14.06
C THR A 2 -36.94 48.15 13.79
N HIS A 3 -36.16 48.01 14.87
CA HIS A 3 -34.83 47.40 14.84
C HIS A 3 -35.02 45.94 14.41
N TRP A 4 -34.72 45.59 13.16
CA TRP A 4 -34.49 44.21 12.70
C TRP A 4 -33.85 44.24 11.30
N ALA A 5 -32.68 44.85 11.21
CA ALA A 5 -31.91 44.86 9.97
C ALA A 5 -30.42 44.84 10.28
N MET A 6 -29.94 43.83 11.01
CA MET A 6 -28.50 43.56 11.10
C MET A 6 -28.20 42.19 11.72
N TRP A 7 -28.71 41.10 11.12
CA TRP A 7 -28.07 39.79 11.33
C TRP A 7 -28.37 38.81 10.19
N LYS A 8 -27.96 39.13 8.96
CA LYS A 8 -28.03 38.19 7.83
C LYS A 8 -26.80 38.19 6.91
N CYS A 9 -25.63 38.63 7.38
CA CYS A 9 -24.47 38.77 6.48
C CYS A 9 -23.17 38.06 6.92
N PHE A 10 -23.20 37.07 7.82
CA PHE A 10 -21.98 36.34 8.22
C PHE A 10 -22.08 34.82 8.14
N ILE A 11 -22.78 34.27 7.15
CA ILE A 11 -22.70 32.83 6.85
C ILE A 11 -22.64 32.65 5.34
N ALA A 12 -21.50 32.96 4.72
CA ALA A 12 -21.34 32.65 3.29
C ALA A 12 -19.90 32.49 2.81
N VAL A 13 -18.91 32.25 3.68
CA VAL A 13 -17.57 31.88 3.17
C VAL A 13 -16.87 30.92 4.13
N TYR A 14 -17.43 29.75 4.33
CA TYR A 14 -16.61 28.55 4.54
C TYR A 14 -16.79 27.71 3.30
N ALA A 15 -16.09 28.09 2.23
CA ALA A 15 -15.90 27.20 1.10
C ALA A 15 -15.16 25.98 1.64
N LEU A 16 -15.91 24.89 1.84
CA LEU A 16 -15.37 23.57 2.08
C LEU A 16 -14.47 23.25 0.89
N PHE A 17 -13.16 23.43 1.07
CA PHE A 17 -12.18 22.82 0.18
C PHE A 17 -12.28 21.31 0.41
N SER A 18 -13.19 20.66 -0.32
CA SER A 18 -13.11 19.22 -0.53
C SER A 18 -11.88 18.99 -1.40
N ALA A 19 -10.74 18.72 -0.75
CA ALA A 19 -9.57 18.20 -1.44
C ALA A 19 -9.96 16.87 -2.07
N THR A 20 -10.28 16.89 -3.36
CA THR A 20 -10.35 15.68 -4.17
C THR A 20 -8.92 15.21 -4.34
N ALA A 21 -8.50 14.24 -3.51
CA ALA A 21 -7.27 13.52 -3.76
C ALA A 21 -7.38 12.92 -5.16
N ALA A 22 -6.60 13.45 -6.12
CA ALA A 22 -6.55 12.92 -7.46
C ALA A 22 -5.98 11.50 -7.37
N SER A 23 -6.85 10.49 -7.51
CA SER A 23 -6.40 9.11 -7.66
C SER A 23 -5.69 9.02 -9.01
N LYS A 24 -4.36 8.92 -8.97
CA LYS A 24 -3.58 8.61 -10.17
C LYS A 24 -4.09 7.28 -10.70
N ALA A 25 -4.67 7.27 -11.90
CA ALA A 25 -5.16 6.05 -12.51
C ALA A 25 -4.01 5.03 -12.61
N PRO A 26 -4.25 3.76 -12.25
CA PRO A 26 -3.24 2.73 -12.41
C PRO A 26 -2.85 2.62 -13.89
N TYR A 27 -1.57 2.42 -14.14
CA TYR A 27 -1.07 2.19 -15.49
C TYR A 27 -1.49 0.78 -15.93
N SER A 28 -2.19 0.71 -17.06
CA SER A 28 -2.60 -0.57 -17.64
C SER A 28 -1.38 -1.28 -18.21
N THR A 29 -1.14 -2.51 -17.75
CA THR A 29 -0.11 -3.40 -18.29
C THR A 29 -0.66 -4.17 -19.49
N LYS A 30 0.21 -4.48 -20.47
CA LYS A 30 -0.18 -5.27 -21.64
C LYS A 30 -0.59 -6.70 -21.28
N SER A 31 -0.03 -7.22 -20.20
CA SER A 31 -0.30 -8.55 -19.68
C SER A 31 -1.53 -8.60 -18.75
N SER A 32 -2.18 -7.46 -18.48
CA SER A 32 -3.26 -7.30 -17.47
C SER A 32 -2.88 -7.64 -16.02
N ILE A 33 -1.63 -8.04 -15.76
CA ILE A 33 -1.08 -8.30 -14.44
C ILE A 33 -0.65 -6.98 -13.80
N LEU A 34 -1.01 -6.77 -12.54
CA LEU A 34 -0.58 -5.59 -11.80
C LEU A 34 0.93 -5.70 -11.47
N PRO A 35 1.66 -4.58 -11.48
CA PRO A 35 3.14 -4.56 -11.39
C PRO A 35 3.74 -5.18 -10.11
N TRP A 36 2.97 -5.28 -9.04
CA TRP A 36 3.43 -5.76 -7.73
C TRP A 36 2.63 -6.96 -7.22
N VAL A 37 1.76 -7.51 -8.07
CA VAL A 37 0.89 -8.63 -7.74
C VAL A 37 1.43 -9.83 -8.48
N ASP A 38 1.73 -10.88 -7.73
CA ASP A 38 2.21 -12.13 -8.28
C ASP A 38 1.15 -12.78 -9.19
N VAL A 39 1.64 -13.42 -10.25
CA VAL A 39 0.82 -13.99 -11.31
C VAL A 39 0.00 -15.19 -10.82
N ASP A 40 0.45 -15.83 -9.75
CA ASP A 40 -0.21 -16.98 -9.13
C ASP A 40 -1.19 -16.58 -8.02
N THR A 41 -1.35 -15.27 -7.77
CA THR A 41 -2.33 -14.76 -6.82
C THR A 41 -3.74 -15.21 -7.23
N PRO A 42 -4.49 -15.89 -6.36
CA PRO A 42 -5.81 -16.39 -6.72
C PRO A 42 -6.81 -15.22 -6.86
N GLU A 43 -7.70 -15.31 -7.84
CA GLU A 43 -8.67 -14.25 -8.19
C GLU A 43 -9.49 -13.76 -6.98
N ASN A 44 -9.80 -14.64 -6.03
CA ASN A 44 -10.56 -14.29 -4.82
C ASN A 44 -9.78 -13.40 -3.83
N ALA A 45 -8.45 -13.29 -3.96
CA ALA A 45 -7.60 -12.45 -3.13
C ALA A 45 -7.42 -11.03 -3.68
N HIS A 46 -7.82 -10.76 -4.94
CA HIS A 46 -7.69 -9.44 -5.56
C HIS A 46 -8.58 -8.37 -4.93
N THR A 47 -9.62 -8.78 -4.19
CA THR A 47 -10.50 -7.86 -3.48
C THR A 47 -10.80 -8.34 -2.06
N HIS A 48 -10.87 -7.39 -1.13
CA HIS A 48 -11.24 -7.67 0.25
C HIS A 48 -12.36 -6.74 0.70
N LYS A 49 -13.36 -7.29 1.39
CA LYS A 49 -14.42 -6.50 2.03
C LYS A 49 -14.01 -6.22 3.48
N SER A 50 -13.75 -4.96 3.79
CA SER A 50 -13.43 -4.56 5.16
C SER A 50 -14.64 -4.74 6.07
N SER A 51 -14.38 -4.83 7.38
CA SER A 51 -15.43 -4.89 8.41
C SER A 51 -16.37 -3.67 8.41
N ARG A 52 -15.99 -2.59 7.74
CA ARG A 52 -16.77 -1.35 7.59
C ARG A 52 -17.48 -1.26 6.24
N GLY A 53 -17.55 -2.35 5.48
CA GLY A 53 -18.24 -2.44 4.19
C GLY A 53 -17.47 -1.85 3.00
N GLN A 54 -16.24 -1.37 3.20
CA GLN A 54 -15.42 -0.86 2.11
C GLN A 54 -14.84 -2.00 1.30
N THR A 55 -14.65 -1.79 0.00
CA THR A 55 -13.94 -2.74 -0.87
C THR A 55 -12.52 -2.24 -1.03
N TRP A 56 -11.55 -3.09 -0.71
CA TRP A 56 -10.14 -2.83 -0.92
C TRP A 56 -9.66 -3.66 -2.11
N SER A 57 -8.91 -3.03 -3.00
CA SER A 57 -8.23 -3.69 -4.10
C SER A 57 -6.83 -4.10 -3.66
N LEU A 58 -6.42 -5.29 -4.05
CA LEU A 58 -5.05 -5.75 -3.85
C LEU A 58 -4.07 -4.85 -4.62
N VAL A 59 -2.99 -4.48 -3.94
CA VAL A 59 -1.95 -3.59 -4.49
C VAL A 59 -0.60 -4.28 -4.64
N MET A 60 -0.34 -5.32 -3.84
CA MET A 60 0.87 -6.13 -3.89
C MET A 60 0.66 -7.51 -3.26
N SER A 61 1.31 -8.54 -3.80
CA SER A 61 1.29 -9.93 -3.31
C SER A 61 2.53 -10.69 -3.79
N ASP A 62 2.87 -11.76 -3.06
CA ASP A 62 3.84 -12.79 -3.43
C ASP A 62 3.38 -14.10 -2.78
N GLU A 63 3.23 -15.16 -3.58
CA GLU A 63 2.73 -16.46 -3.10
C GLU A 63 3.84 -17.38 -2.58
N PHE A 64 5.12 -17.00 -2.76
CA PHE A 64 6.29 -17.78 -2.33
C PHE A 64 6.27 -19.24 -2.84
N ASN A 65 5.71 -19.47 -4.02
CA ASN A 65 5.58 -20.79 -4.63
C ASN A 65 6.72 -21.15 -5.60
N GLN A 66 7.64 -20.20 -5.86
CA GLN A 66 8.83 -20.40 -6.69
C GLN A 66 10.02 -20.80 -5.82
N GLU A 67 10.45 -22.05 -5.93
CA GLU A 67 11.60 -22.60 -5.19
C GLU A 67 12.93 -21.99 -5.66
N GLY A 68 13.87 -21.85 -4.72
CA GLY A 68 15.26 -21.51 -5.05
C GLY A 68 15.50 -20.05 -5.43
N ARG A 69 14.54 -19.16 -5.16
CA ARG A 69 14.77 -17.72 -5.27
C ARG A 69 15.84 -17.27 -4.29
N THR A 70 16.67 -16.33 -4.75
CA THR A 70 17.63 -15.61 -3.91
C THR A 70 17.16 -14.19 -3.70
N PHE A 71 17.30 -13.70 -2.48
CA PHE A 71 16.95 -12.34 -2.09
C PHE A 71 18.18 -11.44 -1.97
N GLU A 72 19.27 -11.78 -2.65
CA GLU A 72 20.37 -10.84 -2.85
C GLU A 72 19.91 -9.57 -3.57
N ALA A 73 20.62 -8.46 -3.35
CA ALA A 73 20.27 -7.18 -3.93
C ALA A 73 20.21 -7.25 -5.46
N GLY A 74 19.01 -7.04 -6.01
CA GLY A 74 18.74 -7.05 -7.45
C GLY A 74 18.46 -8.43 -8.05
N ALA A 75 18.43 -9.50 -7.25
CA ALA A 75 18.15 -10.85 -7.74
C ALA A 75 16.65 -11.16 -7.83
N ASP A 76 15.85 -10.70 -6.87
CA ASP A 76 14.39 -10.78 -6.89
C ASP A 76 13.78 -9.40 -7.24
N HIS A 77 12.62 -9.43 -7.88
CA HIS A 77 11.98 -8.21 -8.39
C HIS A 77 11.14 -7.46 -7.33
N LEU A 78 10.76 -8.12 -6.24
CA LEU A 78 10.02 -7.53 -5.11
C LEU A 78 10.90 -7.42 -3.86
N TRP A 79 11.74 -8.42 -3.61
CA TRP A 79 12.39 -8.58 -2.32
C TRP A 79 13.90 -8.37 -2.37
N THR A 80 14.45 -7.90 -1.26
CA THR A 80 15.89 -7.85 -1.02
C THR A 80 16.11 -8.10 0.47
N ALA A 81 16.86 -9.14 0.78
CA ALA A 81 17.25 -9.50 2.13
C ALA A 81 18.25 -8.47 2.70
N ILE A 82 18.17 -8.29 4.00
CA ILE A 82 19.03 -7.36 4.74
C ILE A 82 20.22 -8.13 5.32
N GLU A 83 21.40 -7.51 5.26
CA GLU A 83 22.63 -8.00 5.90
C GLU A 83 23.07 -7.01 6.99
N LYS A 84 22.74 -7.28 8.25
CA LYS A 84 22.97 -6.34 9.36
C LYS A 84 22.80 -7.01 10.75
N PRO A 85 23.57 -6.62 11.79
CA PRO A 85 23.21 -6.94 13.18
C PRO A 85 21.88 -6.30 13.62
N ASP A 86 21.14 -6.93 14.54
CA ASP A 86 19.86 -6.41 15.08
C ASP A 86 20.00 -4.97 15.63
N GLY A 87 21.06 -4.74 16.40
CA GLY A 87 21.47 -3.39 16.81
C GLY A 87 20.76 -2.85 18.05
N VAL A 88 20.13 -3.71 18.85
CA VAL A 88 19.47 -3.34 20.12
C VAL A 88 20.02 -4.20 21.27
N ASN A 89 20.08 -3.64 22.50
CA ASN A 89 20.30 -4.34 23.77
C ASN A 89 21.43 -5.41 23.82
N ALA A 90 22.54 -5.23 23.10
CA ALA A 90 23.60 -6.24 22.98
C ALA A 90 23.10 -7.62 22.51
N ALA A 91 22.05 -7.64 21.68
CA ALA A 91 21.53 -8.84 21.04
C ALA A 91 22.62 -9.52 20.18
N LEU A 92 22.64 -10.85 20.21
CA LEU A 92 23.55 -11.69 19.42
C LEU A 92 22.96 -12.09 18.06
N GLU A 93 21.79 -11.54 17.73
CA GLU A 93 21.03 -11.86 16.53
C GLU A 93 21.51 -11.03 15.33
N ILE A 94 21.54 -11.67 14.15
CA ILE A 94 22.01 -11.10 12.89
C ILE A 94 20.96 -11.39 11.81
N TYR A 95 20.68 -10.41 10.96
CA TYR A 95 19.98 -10.62 9.69
C TYR A 95 21.02 -10.93 8.62
N SER A 96 20.89 -12.07 7.95
CA SER A 96 21.79 -12.44 6.85
C SER A 96 21.01 -13.02 5.68
N ILE A 97 21.54 -12.77 4.49
CA ILE A 97 20.96 -13.24 3.22
C ILE A 97 20.87 -14.78 3.19
N ASN A 98 21.87 -15.48 3.72
CA ASN A 98 21.90 -16.95 3.77
C ASN A 98 20.89 -17.58 4.73
N MET A 99 20.12 -16.77 5.46
CA MET A 99 19.00 -17.22 6.30
C MET A 99 17.64 -16.94 5.65
N THR A 100 17.63 -16.66 4.35
CA THR A 100 16.43 -16.46 3.55
C THR A 100 16.41 -17.43 2.36
N SER A 101 15.27 -18.05 2.12
CA SER A 101 15.02 -19.02 1.03
C SER A 101 13.53 -19.10 0.76
N THR A 102 13.17 -19.64 -0.40
CA THR A 102 11.77 -19.96 -0.75
C THR A 102 11.64 -21.45 -0.97
#